data_AF-I3EF26-F1
#
_entry.id   AF-I3EF26-F1
#
_cell.length_a   1.000
_cell.length_b   1.000
_cell.length_c   1.000
_cell.angle_alpha   90.00
_cell.angle_beta   90.00
_cell.angle_gamma   90.00
#
_symmetry.space_group_name_H-M   'P 1'
#
loop_
_entity.id
_entity.type
_entity.pdbx_description
1 polymer ?
#
loop_
_entity_poly.entity_id
_entity_poly.type
_entity_poly.pdbx_seq_one_letter_code
_entity_poly.pdbx_strand_id
1 'polypeptide(L)'
;MFSILDFISSKDSGVTTQEIQNEFKDMSLQDIVVEINNLHTDSLIDVFKTKGGIVYRRNTEPQSFSTPEEKIIYLLIKEVGVEGIWIKDIRTKSGLHQNLVTKLLKTLEQRLLIKSVKSIKQNRKVYMLYDAIPSDDLGDGPWFTQEAELDTGFVDAIKNVAYEWILNSTRSDGLPPFESLPEVKHVHAFLLRAEISSVILTLDDVKRILDILVYERKLIQLDQKYFLNK
;
A
#
# COMPACT_ATOMS: atom_id res chain seq x y z
N MET A 1 -36.67 8.05 -20.12
CA MET A 1 -36.05 9.04 -21.03
C MET A 1 -34.58 8.64 -21.08
N PHE A 2 -34.08 8.20 -22.23
CA PHE A 2 -32.70 7.73 -22.37
C PHE A 2 -31.79 8.96 -22.29
N SER A 3 -30.95 9.06 -21.26
CA SER A 3 -30.14 10.26 -21.02
C SER A 3 -28.80 10.20 -21.77
N ILE A 4 -28.16 11.36 -21.98
CA ILE A 4 -26.80 11.41 -22.54
C ILE A 4 -25.83 10.59 -21.68
N LEU A 5 -26.03 10.57 -20.35
CA LEU A 5 -25.26 9.75 -19.44
C LEU A 5 -25.43 8.25 -19.73
N ASP A 6 -26.66 7.76 -19.95
CA ASP A 6 -26.92 6.35 -20.27
C ASP A 6 -26.24 5.94 -21.58
N PHE A 7 -26.25 6.83 -22.58
CA PHE A 7 -25.55 6.61 -23.84
C PHE A 7 -24.03 6.53 -23.66
N ILE A 8 -23.42 7.48 -22.93
CA ILE A 8 -21.99 7.48 -22.60
C ILE A 8 -21.61 6.20 -21.83
N SER A 9 -22.51 5.72 -20.97
CA SER A 9 -22.31 4.53 -20.14
C SER A 9 -22.40 3.22 -20.92
N SER A 10 -23.10 3.22 -22.06
CA SER A 10 -23.25 2.05 -22.92
C SER A 10 -21.98 1.70 -23.71
N LYS A 11 -21.02 2.64 -23.83
CA LYS A 11 -19.79 2.45 -24.60
C LYS A 11 -18.53 2.56 -23.74
N ASP A 12 -17.90 1.42 -23.48
CA ASP A 12 -16.69 1.29 -22.64
C ASP A 12 -15.48 2.08 -23.20
N SER A 13 -15.35 2.16 -24.53
CA SER A 13 -14.28 2.93 -25.19
C SER A 13 -14.41 4.45 -25.04
N GLY A 14 -15.58 4.93 -24.61
CA GLY A 14 -15.99 6.35 -24.68
C GLY A 14 -16.65 6.71 -26.02
N VAL A 15 -17.32 7.86 -26.04
CA VAL A 15 -18.09 8.41 -27.17
C VAL A 15 -17.60 9.79 -27.56
N THR A 16 -17.63 10.10 -28.85
CA THR A 16 -17.29 11.43 -29.38
C THR A 16 -18.50 12.37 -29.40
N THR A 17 -18.25 13.68 -29.50
CA THR A 17 -19.33 14.68 -29.69
C THR A 17 -20.19 14.36 -30.92
N GLN A 18 -19.59 13.82 -31.99
CA GLN A 18 -20.32 13.44 -33.21
C GLN A 18 -21.26 12.27 -32.97
N GLU A 19 -20.85 11.26 -32.19
CA GLU A 19 -21.70 10.13 -31.85
C GLU A 19 -22.87 10.55 -30.95
N ILE A 20 -22.63 11.46 -30.00
CA ILE A 20 -23.70 12.01 -29.14
C ILE A 20 -24.69 12.81 -29.98
N GLN A 21 -24.21 13.64 -30.91
CA GLN A 21 -25.09 14.42 -31.80
C GLN A 21 -25.91 13.52 -32.76
N ASN A 22 -25.34 12.40 -33.18
CA ASN A 22 -26.03 11.44 -34.04
C ASN A 22 -27.13 10.66 -33.31
N GLU A 23 -26.96 10.40 -32.02
CA GLU A 23 -27.97 9.73 -31.18
C GLU A 23 -29.07 10.71 -30.75
N PHE A 24 -28.68 11.92 -30.34
CA PHE A 24 -29.58 12.97 -29.83
C PHE A 24 -29.84 14.06 -30.88
N LYS A 25 -30.32 13.66 -32.07
CA LYS A 25 -30.61 14.60 -33.19
C LYS A 25 -31.71 15.61 -32.88
N ASP A 26 -32.57 15.30 -31.91
CA ASP A 26 -33.69 16.15 -31.50
C ASP A 26 -33.25 17.29 -30.55
N MET A 27 -32.02 17.23 -30.01
CA MET A 27 -31.47 18.28 -29.14
C MET A 27 -30.56 19.23 -29.92
N SER A 28 -30.58 20.51 -29.55
CA SER A 28 -29.64 21.47 -30.13
C SER A 28 -28.22 21.20 -29.66
N LEU A 29 -27.22 21.59 -30.46
CA LEU A 29 -25.81 21.51 -30.08
C LEU A 29 -25.51 22.27 -28.78
N GLN A 30 -26.23 23.36 -28.49
CA GLN A 30 -26.02 24.13 -27.27
C GLN A 30 -26.49 23.35 -26.04
N ASP A 31 -27.66 22.70 -26.14
CA ASP A 31 -28.22 21.91 -25.04
C ASP A 31 -27.35 20.68 -24.74
N ILE A 32 -26.83 20.02 -25.79
CA ILE A 32 -25.89 18.89 -25.64
C ILE A 32 -24.62 19.33 -24.90
N VAL A 33 -24.05 20.49 -25.25
CA VAL A 33 -22.83 21.01 -24.61
C VAL A 33 -23.09 21.39 -23.15
N VAL A 34 -24.23 22.00 -22.85
CA VAL A 34 -24.64 22.32 -21.47
C VAL A 34 -24.77 21.05 -20.64
N GLU A 35 -25.43 20.03 -21.18
CA GLU A 35 -25.62 18.75 -20.48
C GLU A 35 -24.29 18.03 -20.24
N ILE A 36 -23.41 17.98 -21.24
CA ILE A 36 -22.06 17.41 -21.09
C ILE A 36 -21.25 18.17 -20.01
N ASN A 37 -21.34 19.50 -19.97
CA ASN A 37 -20.66 20.30 -18.95
C ASN A 37 -21.24 20.03 -17.55
N ASN A 38 -22.56 19.85 -17.42
CA ASN A 38 -23.20 19.49 -16.16
C ASN A 38 -22.72 18.11 -15.70
N LEU A 39 -22.78 17.10 -16.58
CA LEU A 39 -22.31 15.75 -16.30
C LEU A 39 -20.82 15.70 -15.92
N HIS A 40 -19.99 16.56 -16.53
CA HIS A 40 -18.57 16.67 -16.20
C HIS A 40 -18.37 17.36 -14.85
N THR A 41 -19.09 18.46 -14.58
CA THR A 41 -19.08 19.15 -13.28
C THR A 41 -19.48 18.22 -12.13
N ASP A 42 -20.52 17.41 -12.38
CA ASP A 42 -21.04 16.41 -11.44
C ASP A 42 -20.13 15.17 -11.31
N SER A 43 -18.98 15.17 -11.98
CA SER A 43 -18.00 14.08 -11.98
C SER A 43 -18.58 12.73 -12.44
N LEU A 44 -19.64 12.75 -13.26
CA LEU A 44 -20.29 11.56 -13.82
C LEU A 44 -19.62 11.09 -15.11
N ILE A 45 -18.90 11.98 -15.81
CA ILE A 45 -18.17 11.69 -17.04
C ILE A 45 -16.79 12.34 -17.04
N ASP A 46 -15.86 11.72 -17.75
CA ASP A 46 -14.51 12.24 -18.00
C ASP A 46 -14.34 12.68 -19.45
N VAL A 47 -13.57 13.75 -19.65
CA VAL A 47 -13.27 14.31 -20.97
C VAL A 47 -11.81 14.01 -21.33
N PHE A 48 -11.59 13.21 -22.37
CA PHE A 48 -10.27 12.87 -22.88
C PHE A 48 -10.01 13.56 -24.24
N LYS A 49 -8.85 14.21 -24.38
CA LYS A 49 -8.39 14.74 -25.66
C LYS A 49 -7.49 13.71 -26.35
N THR A 50 -7.91 13.22 -27.50
CA THR A 50 -7.16 12.27 -28.34
C THR A 50 -6.75 12.91 -29.67
N LYS A 51 -5.85 12.27 -30.42
CA LYS A 51 -5.44 12.73 -31.77
C LYS A 51 -6.62 12.84 -32.75
N GLY A 52 -7.73 12.14 -32.48
CA GLY A 52 -8.95 12.13 -33.29
C GLY A 52 -10.08 13.01 -32.75
N GLY A 53 -9.88 13.76 -31.67
CA GLY A 53 -10.90 14.64 -31.08
C GLY A 53 -11.15 14.40 -29.59
N ILE A 54 -12.26 14.95 -29.09
CA ILE A 54 -12.69 14.83 -27.69
C ILE A 54 -13.54 13.57 -27.53
N VAL A 55 -13.21 12.76 -26.53
CA VAL A 55 -13.91 11.52 -26.17
C VAL A 55 -14.42 11.64 -24.73
N TYR A 56 -15.69 11.33 -24.51
CA TYR A 56 -16.35 11.31 -23.21
C TYR A 56 -16.53 9.87 -22.73
N ARG A 57 -16.19 9.58 -21.48
CA ARG A 57 -16.39 8.25 -20.88
C ARG A 57 -17.11 8.38 -19.55
N ARG A 58 -17.93 7.39 -19.17
CA ARG A 58 -18.52 7.36 -17.83
C ARG A 58 -17.41 7.32 -16.80
N ASN A 59 -17.48 8.20 -15.81
CA ASN A 59 -16.62 8.12 -14.67
C ASN A 59 -17.08 6.94 -13.80
N THR A 60 -16.40 5.81 -13.91
CA THR A 60 -16.63 4.62 -13.08
C THR A 60 -15.94 4.72 -11.72
N GLU A 61 -15.20 5.80 -11.47
CA GLU A 61 -14.48 6.01 -10.23
C GLU A 61 -15.26 7.01 -9.36
N PRO A 62 -15.64 6.66 -8.12
CA PRO A 62 -16.37 7.54 -7.21
C PRO A 62 -15.55 8.77 -6.78
N GLN A 63 -14.28 8.82 -7.15
CA GLN A 63 -13.39 9.95 -6.88
C GLN A 63 -13.51 11.03 -7.97
N SER A 64 -13.93 12.22 -7.56
CA SER A 64 -13.83 13.43 -8.40
C SER A 64 -12.37 13.86 -8.53
N PHE A 65 -11.82 13.93 -9.73
CA PHE A 65 -10.46 14.44 -9.96
C PHE A 65 -10.55 15.92 -10.36
N SER A 66 -9.75 16.78 -9.73
CA SER A 66 -9.75 18.21 -10.03
C SER A 66 -9.11 18.50 -11.38
N THR A 67 -8.19 17.66 -11.84
CA THR A 67 -7.58 17.82 -13.16
C THR A 67 -7.43 16.49 -13.92
N PRO A 68 -7.43 16.52 -15.27
CA PRO A 68 -7.19 15.33 -16.07
C PRO A 68 -5.84 14.65 -15.77
N GLU A 69 -4.82 15.44 -15.42
CA GLU A 69 -3.50 14.94 -15.05
C GLU A 69 -3.53 14.17 -13.72
N GLU A 70 -4.33 14.62 -12.76
CA GLU A 70 -4.54 13.92 -11.49
C GLU A 70 -5.12 12.52 -11.75
N LYS A 71 -6.12 12.43 -12.64
CA LYS A 71 -6.73 11.17 -13.04
C LYS A 71 -5.74 10.23 -13.73
N ILE A 72 -4.91 10.74 -14.64
CA ILE A 72 -3.89 9.93 -15.32
C ILE A 72 -2.92 9.31 -14.30
N ILE A 73 -2.45 10.08 -13.33
CA ILE A 73 -1.54 9.56 -12.29
C ILE A 73 -2.24 8.49 -11.44
N TYR A 74 -3.48 8.73 -11.03
CA TYR A 74 -4.25 7.77 -10.24
C TYR A 74 -4.43 6.44 -11.00
N LEU A 75 -4.84 6.50 -12.27
CA LEU A 75 -5.02 5.31 -13.11
C LEU A 75 -3.72 4.51 -13.30
N LEU A 76 -2.58 5.20 -13.49
CA LEU A 76 -1.28 4.54 -13.59
C LEU A 76 -0.89 3.80 -12.30
N ILE A 77 -1.23 4.36 -11.14
CA ILE A 77 -0.99 3.72 -9.83
C ILE A 77 -1.93 2.52 -9.65
N LYS A 78 -3.21 2.68 -10.03
CA LYS A 78 -4.22 1.62 -9.98
C LYS A 78 -3.85 0.42 -10.85
N GLU A 79 -3.32 0.65 -12.05
CA GLU A 79 -2.89 -0.39 -12.99
C GLU A 79 -1.79 -1.29 -12.40
N VAL A 80 -0.87 -0.71 -11.60
CA VAL A 80 0.23 -1.47 -10.98
C VAL A 80 -0.22 -2.23 -9.73
N GLY A 81 -1.23 -1.72 -9.02
CA GLY A 81 -1.84 -2.40 -7.88
C GLY A 81 -0.89 -2.56 -6.69
N VAL A 82 -0.61 -3.80 -6.31
CA VAL A 82 0.10 -4.16 -5.06
C VAL A 82 1.61 -3.92 -5.09
N GLU A 83 2.26 -3.96 -6.26
CA GLU A 83 3.72 -3.75 -6.33
C GLU A 83 4.12 -2.27 -6.14
N GLY A 84 3.16 -1.36 -6.37
CA GLY A 84 3.39 0.09 -6.34
C GLY A 84 4.28 0.59 -7.49
N ILE A 85 4.19 1.88 -7.79
CA ILE A 85 4.91 2.51 -8.91
C ILE A 85 5.87 3.60 -8.43
N TRP A 86 7.06 3.66 -9.02
CA TRP A 86 8.05 4.68 -8.70
C TRP A 86 7.74 6.02 -9.39
N ILE A 87 8.12 7.13 -8.75
CA ILE A 87 7.88 8.47 -9.30
C ILE A 87 8.51 8.70 -10.69
N LYS A 88 9.67 8.11 -10.98
CA LYS A 88 10.26 8.25 -12.34
C LYS A 88 9.47 7.45 -13.37
N ASP A 89 8.89 6.33 -12.99
CA ASP A 89 8.08 5.51 -13.87
C ASP A 89 6.73 6.20 -14.13
N ILE A 90 6.10 6.80 -13.10
CA ILE A 90 4.93 7.67 -13.26
C ILE A 90 5.24 8.82 -14.22
N ARG A 91 6.37 9.50 -14.04
CA ARG A 91 6.77 10.61 -14.92
C ARG A 91 6.94 10.16 -16.37
N THR A 92 7.59 9.02 -16.58
CA THR A 92 7.86 8.48 -17.92
C THR A 92 6.59 8.03 -18.62
N LYS A 93 5.68 7.37 -17.89
CA LYS A 93 4.39 6.90 -18.44
C LYS A 93 3.38 8.03 -18.63
N SER A 94 3.34 9.02 -17.74
CA SER A 94 2.40 10.14 -17.82
C SER A 94 2.83 11.24 -18.79
N GLY A 95 4.13 11.36 -19.07
CA GLY A 95 4.68 12.44 -19.91
C GLY A 95 4.62 13.84 -19.25
N LEU A 96 4.33 13.91 -17.95
CA LEU A 96 4.16 15.15 -17.21
C LEU A 96 5.48 15.69 -16.64
N HIS A 97 5.54 17.02 -16.44
CA HIS A 97 6.70 17.65 -15.78
C HIS A 97 6.82 17.24 -14.31
N GLN A 98 8.06 17.10 -13.83
CA GLN A 98 8.36 16.62 -12.47
C GLN A 98 7.66 17.43 -11.37
N ASN A 99 7.63 18.76 -11.47
CA ASN A 99 6.98 19.61 -10.47
C ASN A 99 5.48 19.36 -10.38
N LEU A 100 4.84 19.10 -11.52
CA LEU A 100 3.41 18.81 -11.59
C LEU A 100 3.10 17.44 -11.00
N VAL A 101 3.88 16.41 -11.35
CA VAL A 101 3.75 15.05 -10.78
C VAL A 101 3.86 15.08 -9.26
N THR A 102 4.87 15.75 -8.70
CA THR A 102 5.06 15.84 -7.25
C THR A 102 3.89 16.55 -6.56
N LYS A 103 3.36 17.63 -7.18
CA LYS A 103 2.20 18.36 -6.64
C LYS A 103 0.95 17.47 -6.63
N LEU A 104 0.67 16.79 -7.72
CA LEU A 104 -0.52 15.94 -7.87
C LEU A 104 -0.47 14.72 -6.94
N LEU A 105 0.70 14.08 -6.80
CA LEU A 105 0.89 12.98 -5.85
C LEU A 105 0.58 13.43 -4.41
N LYS A 106 1.04 14.62 -4.02
CA LYS A 106 0.76 15.18 -2.69
C LYS A 106 -0.74 15.43 -2.49
N THR A 107 -1.43 15.96 -3.51
CA THR A 107 -2.90 16.16 -3.46
C THR A 107 -3.63 14.82 -3.31
N LEU A 108 -3.24 13.81 -4.07
CA LEU A 108 -3.83 12.47 -4.02
C LEU A 108 -3.59 11.78 -2.66
N GLU A 109 -2.40 11.96 -2.07
CA GLU A 109 -2.08 11.47 -0.72
C GLU A 109 -2.91 12.19 0.36
N GLN A 110 -3.05 13.52 0.28
CA GLN A 110 -3.86 14.31 1.22
C GLN A 110 -5.34 13.89 1.21
N ARG A 111 -5.82 13.44 0.05
CA ARG A 111 -7.19 12.95 -0.14
C ARG A 111 -7.36 11.47 0.19
N LEU A 112 -6.31 10.81 0.68
CA LEU A 112 -6.30 9.38 1.04
C LEU A 112 -6.69 8.47 -0.13
N LEU A 113 -6.38 8.86 -1.37
CA LEU A 113 -6.64 8.02 -2.55
C LEU A 113 -5.47 7.10 -2.86
N ILE A 114 -4.27 7.59 -2.57
CA ILE A 114 -3.02 6.85 -2.69
C ILE A 114 -2.26 6.96 -1.37
N LYS A 115 -1.33 6.05 -1.17
CA LYS A 115 -0.32 6.12 -0.12
C LYS A 115 1.05 5.86 -0.71
N SER A 116 2.07 6.40 -0.08
CA SER A 116 3.44 6.03 -0.40
C SER A 116 3.97 5.01 0.59
N VAL A 117 4.70 4.04 0.04
CA VAL A 117 5.36 2.97 0.79
C VAL A 117 6.76 2.79 0.26
N LYS A 118 7.66 2.24 1.06
CA LYS A 118 9.00 1.90 0.61
C LYS A 118 8.98 0.49 0.02
N SER A 119 9.35 0.36 -1.25
CA SER A 119 9.51 -0.95 -1.88
C SER A 119 10.83 -1.58 -1.43
N ILE A 120 10.78 -2.82 -0.94
CA ILE A 120 11.95 -3.59 -0.51
C ILE A 120 12.75 -4.10 -1.72
N LYS A 121 12.08 -4.69 -2.73
CA LYS A 121 12.70 -5.16 -3.99
C LYS A 121 13.61 -4.12 -4.64
N GLN A 122 13.18 -2.86 -4.62
CA GLN A 122 13.82 -1.77 -5.34
C GLN A 122 14.47 -0.73 -4.41
N ASN A 123 14.41 -0.96 -3.08
CA ASN A 123 14.84 -0.06 -2.00
C ASN A 123 14.51 1.42 -2.27
N ARG A 124 13.30 1.70 -2.73
CA ARG A 124 12.87 3.04 -3.17
C ARG A 124 11.41 3.32 -2.83
N LYS A 125 11.07 4.59 -2.66
CA LYS A 125 9.70 5.06 -2.44
C LYS A 125 8.83 4.74 -3.67
N VAL A 126 7.74 4.01 -3.47
CA VAL A 126 6.72 3.72 -4.49
C VAL A 126 5.35 4.21 -4.01
N TYR A 127 4.44 4.43 -4.95
CA TYR A 127 3.07 4.87 -4.69
C TYR A 127 2.10 3.74 -5.03
N MET A 128 1.11 3.52 -4.19
CA MET A 128 0.06 2.51 -4.36
C MET A 128 -1.29 3.06 -3.92
N LEU A 129 -2.38 2.35 -4.22
CA LEU A 129 -3.71 2.73 -3.74
C LEU A 129 -3.78 2.68 -2.21
N TYR A 130 -4.60 3.56 -1.63
CA TYR A 130 -4.77 3.60 -0.18
C TYR A 130 -5.28 2.27 0.39
N ASP A 131 -6.28 1.68 -0.27
CA ASP A 131 -6.92 0.42 0.13
C ASP A 131 -6.11 -0.83 -0.26
N ALA A 132 -5.05 -0.68 -1.06
CA ALA A 132 -4.24 -1.81 -1.46
C ALA A 132 -3.36 -2.27 -0.28
N ILE A 133 -3.39 -3.57 0.01
CA ILE A 133 -2.53 -4.18 1.02
C ILE A 133 -1.18 -4.46 0.35
N PRO A 134 -0.07 -3.91 0.84
CA PRO A 134 1.25 -4.26 0.32
C PRO A 134 1.45 -5.77 0.47
N SER A 135 1.88 -6.46 -0.60
CA SER A 135 2.22 -7.89 -0.53
C SER A 135 3.28 -8.15 0.55
N ASP A 136 3.38 -9.36 1.10
CA ASP A 136 4.38 -9.75 2.13
C ASP A 136 5.85 -9.41 1.76
N ASP A 137 6.12 -9.13 0.49
CA ASP A 137 7.41 -8.65 -0.05
C ASP A 137 7.64 -7.12 0.08
N LEU A 138 6.74 -6.41 0.77
CA LEU A 138 6.77 -4.96 1.04
C LEU A 138 6.78 -4.61 2.54
N GLY A 139 6.68 -5.58 3.45
CA GLY A 139 6.73 -5.34 4.90
C GLY A 139 8.17 -5.37 5.40
N ASP A 140 8.62 -4.31 6.07
CA ASP A 140 9.95 -4.22 6.73
C ASP A 140 10.04 -5.15 7.97
N GLY A 141 9.24 -6.21 8.01
CA GLY A 141 8.94 -6.98 9.21
C GLY A 141 8.08 -6.19 10.20
N PRO A 142 7.65 -6.82 11.30
CA PRO A 142 6.78 -6.23 12.32
C PRO A 142 7.45 -5.12 13.16
N TRP A 143 8.68 -4.74 12.82
CA TRP A 143 9.56 -3.89 13.63
C TRP A 143 9.53 -2.40 13.26
N PHE A 144 8.80 -2.03 12.21
CA PHE A 144 8.78 -0.67 11.69
C PHE A 144 7.39 -0.06 11.81
N THR A 145 7.36 1.23 12.14
CA THR A 145 6.13 2.03 12.20
C THR A 145 5.62 2.34 10.79
N GLN A 146 4.40 2.90 10.71
CA GLN A 146 3.81 3.35 9.44
C GLN A 146 4.65 4.44 8.73
N GLU A 147 5.55 5.10 9.48
CA GLU A 147 6.49 6.11 8.98
C GLU A 147 7.83 5.51 8.52
N ALA A 148 7.94 4.17 8.50
CA ALA A 148 9.15 3.41 8.18
C ALA A 148 10.34 3.71 9.11
N GLU A 149 10.03 4.12 10.35
CA GLU A 149 11.00 4.23 11.42
C GLU A 149 11.00 2.93 12.23
N LEU A 150 12.17 2.49 12.69
CA LEU A 150 12.26 1.31 13.53
C LEU A 150 11.61 1.62 14.89
N ASP A 151 10.60 0.84 15.25
CA ASP A 151 9.93 0.93 16.53
C ASP A 151 10.81 0.28 17.60
N THR A 152 11.78 1.05 18.10
CA THR A 152 12.71 0.60 19.14
C THR A 152 11.98 0.17 20.40
N GLY A 153 10.86 0.83 20.74
CA GLY A 153 10.05 0.50 21.90
C GLY A 153 9.40 -0.88 21.77
N PHE A 154 8.83 -1.18 20.61
CA PHE A 154 8.26 -2.50 20.32
C PHE A 154 9.34 -3.58 20.27
N VAL A 155 10.46 -3.33 19.59
CA VAL A 155 11.60 -4.27 19.53
C VAL A 155 12.12 -4.60 20.93
N ASP A 156 12.34 -3.60 21.78
CA ASP A 156 12.83 -3.81 23.14
C ASP A 156 11.80 -4.49 24.04
N ALA A 157 10.50 -4.21 23.86
CA ALA A 157 9.44 -4.92 24.57
C ALA A 157 9.44 -6.42 24.24
N ILE A 158 9.48 -6.79 22.96
CA ILE A 158 9.51 -8.20 22.53
C ILE A 158 10.82 -8.87 22.97
N LYS A 159 11.96 -8.19 22.89
CA LYS A 159 13.25 -8.68 23.42
C LYS A 159 13.15 -9.01 24.91
N ASN A 160 12.63 -8.10 25.72
CA ASN A 160 12.53 -8.29 27.17
C ASN A 160 11.60 -9.45 27.51
N VAL A 161 10.45 -9.54 26.85
CA VAL A 161 9.50 -10.64 27.03
C VAL A 161 10.12 -11.99 26.66
N ALA A 162 10.79 -12.07 25.50
CA ALA A 162 11.45 -13.29 25.06
C ALA A 162 12.58 -13.71 26.02
N TYR A 163 13.37 -12.74 26.48
CA TYR A 163 14.43 -12.96 27.46
C TYR A 163 13.90 -13.46 28.80
N GLU A 164 12.87 -12.81 29.36
CA GLU A 164 12.25 -13.20 30.63
C GLU A 164 11.62 -14.60 30.54
N TRP A 165 11.02 -14.95 29.40
CA TRP A 165 10.48 -16.29 29.19
C TRP A 165 11.57 -17.36 29.14
N ILE A 166 12.68 -17.11 28.43
CA ILE A 166 13.84 -18.01 28.39
C ILE A 166 14.46 -18.13 29.79
N LEU A 167 14.57 -17.02 30.51
CA LEU A 167 15.07 -16.98 31.88
C LEU A 167 14.24 -17.87 32.79
N ASN A 168 12.93 -17.71 32.79
CA ASN A 168 12.03 -18.51 33.62
C ASN A 168 11.98 -19.99 33.21
N SER A 169 12.11 -20.28 31.91
CA SER A 169 12.10 -21.66 31.39
C SER A 169 13.40 -22.41 31.67
N THR A 170 14.52 -21.70 31.83
CA THR A 170 15.85 -22.28 32.09
C THR A 170 16.32 -22.11 33.54
N ARG A 171 15.47 -21.54 34.41
CA ARG A 171 15.74 -21.36 35.84
C ARG A 171 15.64 -22.69 36.57
N SER A 172 16.76 -23.40 36.65
CA SER A 172 16.95 -24.58 37.48
C SER A 172 18.12 -24.38 38.46
N ASP A 173 18.07 -25.04 39.62
CA ASP A 173 19.15 -25.04 40.63
C ASP A 173 20.48 -25.66 40.12
N GLY A 174 20.50 -26.17 38.88
CA GLY A 174 21.68 -26.69 38.17
C GLY A 174 21.63 -26.40 36.66
N LEU A 175 22.59 -26.93 35.89
CA LEU A 175 22.57 -26.84 34.42
C LEU A 175 21.40 -27.68 33.86
N PRO A 176 20.46 -27.07 33.11
CA PRO A 176 19.36 -27.81 32.50
C PRO A 176 19.89 -28.75 31.39
N PRO A 177 19.27 -29.93 31.18
CA PRO A 177 19.61 -30.81 30.07
C PRO A 177 19.46 -30.09 28.72
N PHE A 178 20.34 -30.37 27.75
CA PHE A 178 20.27 -29.78 26.41
C PHE A 178 18.90 -29.96 25.73
N GLU A 179 18.20 -31.06 26.01
CA GLU A 179 16.85 -31.32 25.48
C GLU A 179 15.79 -30.35 25.98
N SER A 180 15.97 -29.79 27.18
CA SER A 180 15.01 -28.86 27.80
C SER A 180 15.23 -27.40 27.40
N LEU A 181 16.27 -27.10 26.62
CA LEU A 181 16.55 -25.74 26.20
C LEU A 181 15.54 -25.23 25.15
N PRO A 182 15.12 -23.96 25.25
CA PRO A 182 14.16 -23.38 24.32
C PRO A 182 14.75 -23.23 22.91
N GLU A 183 13.88 -23.41 21.92
CA GLU A 183 14.15 -23.20 20.49
C GLU A 183 13.30 -22.01 20.01
N VAL A 184 13.62 -21.47 18.84
CA VAL A 184 12.84 -20.37 18.22
C VAL A 184 11.33 -20.67 18.21
N LYS A 185 10.95 -21.90 17.84
CA LYS A 185 9.55 -22.34 17.78
C LYS A 185 8.83 -22.24 19.12
N HIS A 186 9.53 -22.51 20.23
CA HIS A 186 8.94 -22.46 21.56
C HIS A 186 8.71 -21.01 22.01
N VAL A 187 9.65 -20.12 21.72
CA VAL A 187 9.52 -18.67 21.97
C VAL A 187 8.40 -18.07 21.12
N HIS A 188 8.33 -18.44 19.83
CA HIS A 188 7.30 -17.98 18.92
C HIS A 188 5.90 -18.42 19.35
N ALA A 189 5.73 -19.68 19.74
CA ALA A 189 4.46 -20.17 20.27
C ALA A 189 4.04 -19.44 21.56
N PHE A 190 4.99 -19.10 22.42
CA PHE A 190 4.73 -18.31 23.62
C PHE A 190 4.25 -16.89 23.28
N LEU A 191 4.96 -16.18 22.38
CA LEU A 191 4.60 -14.82 21.97
C LEU A 191 3.22 -14.75 21.32
N LEU A 192 2.86 -15.76 20.50
CA LEU A 192 1.53 -15.88 19.91
C LEU A 192 0.45 -16.12 20.96
N ARG A 193 0.68 -17.05 21.89
CA ARG A 193 -0.32 -17.42 22.92
C ARG A 193 -0.57 -16.31 23.92
N ALA A 194 0.45 -15.51 24.22
CA ALA A 194 0.35 -14.44 25.19
C ALA A 194 -0.27 -13.15 24.62
N GLU A 195 -0.62 -13.13 23.31
CA GLU A 195 -1.22 -11.97 22.61
C GLU A 195 -0.48 -10.65 22.87
N ILE A 196 0.86 -10.73 23.01
CA ILE A 196 1.69 -9.60 23.43
C ILE A 196 1.86 -8.58 22.31
N SER A 197 1.71 -9.01 21.06
CA SER A 197 1.83 -8.16 19.88
C SER A 197 0.49 -7.97 19.17
N SER A 198 0.18 -6.73 18.83
CA SER A 198 -0.90 -6.38 17.89
C SER A 198 -0.57 -6.76 16.43
N VAL A 199 0.68 -7.12 16.18
CA VAL A 199 1.23 -7.50 14.87
C VAL A 199 1.58 -8.99 14.87
N ILE A 200 1.32 -9.66 13.74
CA ILE A 200 1.65 -11.09 13.57
C ILE A 200 3.17 -11.22 13.43
N LEU A 201 3.80 -11.90 14.39
CA LEU A 201 5.23 -12.22 14.37
C LEU A 201 5.44 -13.55 13.64
N THR A 202 6.38 -13.61 12.69
CA THR A 202 6.80 -14.87 12.06
C THR A 202 7.92 -15.56 12.84
N LEU A 203 8.25 -16.80 12.48
CA LEU A 203 9.38 -17.52 13.07
C LEU A 203 10.73 -16.81 12.81
N ASP A 204 10.91 -16.25 11.61
CA ASP A 204 12.11 -15.51 11.24
C ASP A 204 12.24 -14.21 12.04
N ASP A 205 11.12 -13.54 12.32
CA ASP A 205 11.11 -12.33 13.16
C ASP A 205 11.59 -12.64 14.57
N VAL A 206 11.07 -13.70 15.18
CA VAL A 206 11.50 -14.14 16.51
C VAL A 206 12.97 -14.55 16.51
N LYS A 207 13.43 -15.25 15.47
CA LYS A 207 14.84 -15.61 15.33
C LYS A 207 15.74 -14.38 15.34
N ARG A 208 15.40 -13.34 14.58
CA ARG A 208 16.18 -12.08 14.54
C ARG A 208 16.27 -11.43 15.93
N ILE A 209 15.19 -11.43 16.70
CA ILE A 209 15.18 -10.91 18.08
C ILE A 209 16.13 -11.71 18.99
N LEU A 210 16.11 -13.03 18.88
CA LEU A 210 16.99 -13.90 19.65
C LEU A 210 18.46 -13.70 19.24
N ASP A 211 18.75 -13.53 17.95
CA ASP A 211 20.09 -13.25 17.43
C ASP A 211 20.64 -11.92 17.97
N ILE A 212 19.78 -10.90 18.12
CA ILE A 212 20.15 -9.63 18.78
C ILE A 212 20.52 -9.88 20.25
N LEU A 213 19.75 -10.66 20.99
CA LEU A 213 20.06 -10.99 22.39
C LEU A 213 21.36 -11.81 22.53
N VAL A 214 21.69 -12.63 21.54
CA VAL A 214 22.98 -13.32 21.46
C VAL A 214 24.12 -12.34 21.19
N TYR A 215 23.92 -11.39 20.26
CA TYR A 215 24.89 -10.35 19.98
C TYR A 215 25.15 -9.44 21.19
N GLU A 216 24.09 -9.09 21.93
CA GLU A 216 24.16 -8.37 23.21
C GLU A 216 24.81 -9.19 24.34
N ARG A 217 25.18 -10.45 24.07
CA ARG A 217 25.76 -11.39 25.03
C ARG A 217 24.85 -11.68 26.23
N LYS A 218 23.53 -11.55 26.08
CA LYS A 218 22.55 -11.96 27.10
C LYS A 218 22.18 -13.43 26.96
N LEU A 219 22.18 -13.93 25.72
CA LEU A 219 21.95 -15.33 25.39
C LEU A 219 23.17 -15.95 24.72
N ILE A 220 23.29 -17.27 24.85
CA ILE A 220 24.21 -18.12 24.10
C ILE A 220 23.36 -19.01 23.22
N GLN A 221 23.68 -19.03 21.93
CA GLN A 221 23.09 -19.99 21.00
C GLN A 221 23.92 -21.28 21.00
N LEU A 222 23.25 -22.40 21.23
CA LEU A 222 23.80 -23.76 21.15
C LEU A 222 23.02 -24.51 20.06
N ASP A 223 23.59 -24.61 18.87
CA ASP A 223 22.91 -25.04 17.64
C ASP A 223 21.61 -24.24 17.38
N GLN A 224 20.44 -24.86 17.57
CA GLN A 224 19.12 -24.25 17.38
C GLN A 224 18.45 -23.87 18.70
N LYS A 225 19.16 -24.01 19.82
CA LYS A 225 18.65 -23.78 21.18
C LYS A 225 19.33 -22.59 21.83
N TYR A 226 18.66 -21.97 22.80
CA TYR A 226 19.12 -20.76 23.47
C TYR A 226 19.26 -20.99 24.98
N PHE A 227 20.33 -20.47 25.56
CA PHE A 227 20.59 -20.50 26.99
C PHE A 227 21.07 -19.14 27.48
N LEU A 228 20.95 -18.86 28.78
CA LEU A 228 21.42 -17.60 29.35
C LEU A 228 22.95 -17.55 29.38
N ASN A 229 23.50 -16.38 29.03
CA ASN A 229 24.89 -16.09 29.31
C ASN A 229 25.00 -15.63 30.77
N LYS A 230 25.73 -16.37 31.61
CA LYS A 230 25.97 -16.03 33.03
C LYS A 230 27.25 -15.22 33.20
#